data_AF-A0AAW6XGM5-F1
#
_entry.id   AF-A0AAW6XGM5-F1
#
_cell.length_a   1.000
_cell.length_b   1.000
_cell.length_c   1.000
_cell.angle_alpha   90.00
_cell.angle_beta   90.00
_cell.angle_gamma   90.00
#
_symmetry.space_group_name_H-M   'P 1'
#
loop_
_entity.id
_entity.type
_entity.pdbx_description
1 polymer ?
#
loop_
_entity_poly.entity_id
_entity_poly.type
_entity_poly.pdbx_seq_one_letter_code
_entity_poly.pdbx_strand_id
1 'polypeptide(L)' 'GISIDGHVDGWFTDDTALRFEAYGWHVVRNVDGHNPDAIKAAIEEARKVTDKPSLLMCKTVIGFGSPNKAGTHD' A
#
# COMPACT_ATOMS: atom_id res chain seq x y z
N GLY A 1 3.95 7.55 0.14
CA GLY A 1 4.43 8.33 1.29
C GLY A 1 5.60 9.20 0.88
N ILE A 2 6.62 8.59 0.27
CA ILE A 2 7.81 9.27 -0.24
C ILE A 2 7.97 8.98 -1.74
N SER A 3 8.48 9.94 -2.50
CA SER A 3 9.06 9.79 -3.84
C SER A 3 10.43 10.49 -3.90
N ILE A 4 11.05 10.58 -5.08
CA ILE A 4 12.37 11.22 -5.26
C ILE A 4 12.37 12.65 -4.70
N ASP A 5 11.33 13.42 -5.00
CA ASP A 5 11.21 14.82 -4.55
C ASP A 5 10.81 14.98 -3.08
N GLY A 6 10.63 13.89 -2.32
CA GLY A 6 10.25 13.93 -0.90
C GLY A 6 8.85 13.38 -0.62
N HIS A 7 8.15 13.99 0.34
CA HIS A 7 6.80 13.56 0.74
C HIS A 7 5.76 13.83 -0.35
N VAL A 8 5.00 12.80 -0.72
CA VAL A 8 4.14 12.82 -1.92
C VAL A 8 2.91 13.73 -1.82
N ASP A 9 2.55 14.20 -0.63
CA ASP A 9 1.32 14.97 -0.38
C ASP A 9 1.25 16.27 -1.20
N GLY A 10 2.39 16.80 -1.65
CA GLY A 10 2.47 18.00 -2.49
C GLY A 10 2.11 17.79 -3.96
N TRP A 11 2.12 16.56 -4.48
CA TRP A 11 1.93 16.26 -5.91
C TRP A 11 1.12 14.99 -6.20
N PHE A 12 0.77 14.21 -5.18
CA PHE A 12 -0.05 13.01 -5.32
C PHE A 12 -0.98 12.86 -4.12
N THR A 13 -2.24 13.25 -4.32
CA THR A 13 -3.30 13.27 -3.30
C THR A 13 -4.50 12.39 -3.67
N ASP A 14 -4.34 11.48 -4.63
CA ASP A 14 -5.41 10.57 -5.05
C ASP A 14 -5.87 9.71 -3.87
N ASP A 15 -7.19 9.55 -3.72
CA ASP A 15 -7.73 8.35 -3.09
C ASP A 15 -7.50 7.18 -4.04
N THR A 16 -6.32 6.57 -3.93
CA THR A 16 -5.91 5.46 -4.77
C THR A 16 -6.85 4.26 -4.60
N ALA A 17 -7.39 4.05 -3.40
CA ALA A 17 -8.33 2.94 -3.18
C ALA A 17 -9.60 3.16 -4.01
N LEU A 18 -10.21 4.35 -3.88
CA LEU A 18 -11.41 4.70 -4.63
C LEU A 18 -11.18 4.67 -6.14
N ARG A 19 -10.00 5.11 -6.61
CA ARG A 19 -9.63 5.04 -8.03
C ARG A 19 -9.68 3.62 -8.57
N PHE A 20 -9.14 2.65 -7.83
CA PHE A 20 -9.13 1.25 -8.26
C PHE A 20 -10.48 0.56 -8.09
N GLU A 21 -11.26 0.93 -7.07
CA GLU A 21 -12.65 0.49 -6.97
C GLU A 21 -13.49 0.95 -8.16
N ALA A 22 -13.27 2.17 -8.66
CA ALA A 22 -13.93 2.66 -9.87
C ALA A 22 -13.56 1.85 -11.12
N TYR A 23 -12.41 1.20 -11.15
CA TYR A 23 -12.03 0.23 -12.19
C TYR A 23 -12.62 -1.17 -11.98
N GLY A 24 -13.41 -1.38 -10.93
CA GLY A 24 -13.99 -2.67 -10.59
C GLY A 24 -13.02 -3.62 -9.88
N TRP A 25 -11.90 -3.13 -9.36
CA TRP A 25 -10.96 -3.96 -8.60
C TRP A 25 -11.47 -4.26 -7.19
N HIS A 26 -11.07 -5.41 -6.66
CA HIS A 26 -11.12 -5.68 -5.24
C HIS A 26 -9.96 -4.96 -4.54
N VAL A 27 -10.22 -4.19 -3.48
CA VAL A 27 -9.20 -3.39 -2.80
C VAL A 27 -9.17 -3.71 -1.32
N VAL A 28 -8.03 -4.23 -0.84
CA VAL A 28 -7.77 -4.43 0.60
C VAL A 28 -6.97 -3.23 1.10
N ARG A 29 -7.60 -2.41 1.95
CA ARG A 29 -7.03 -1.17 2.47
C ARG A 29 -6.22 -1.40 3.75
N ASN A 30 -5.26 -0.50 4.01
CA ASN A 30 -4.59 -0.36 5.30
C ASN A 30 -3.88 -1.64 5.79
N VAL A 31 -3.33 -2.46 4.90
CA VAL A 31 -2.54 -3.63 5.30
C VAL A 31 -1.24 -3.13 5.92
N ASP A 32 -0.90 -3.58 7.13
CA ASP A 32 0.42 -3.30 7.71
C ASP A 32 1.48 -4.11 6.94
N GLY A 33 2.31 -3.40 6.17
CA GLY A 33 3.34 -4.00 5.32
C GLY A 33 4.56 -4.52 6.10
N HIS A 34 4.62 -4.31 7.42
CA HIS A 34 5.66 -4.85 8.30
C HIS A 34 5.14 -6.00 9.18
N ASN A 35 3.87 -6.38 9.02
CA ASN A 35 3.26 -7.49 9.74
C ASN A 35 3.01 -8.67 8.77
N PRO A 36 3.78 -9.77 8.86
CA PRO A 36 3.62 -10.94 7.99
C PRO A 36 2.22 -11.57 8.05
N ASP A 37 1.58 -11.58 9.22
CA ASP A 37 0.25 -12.16 9.39
C ASP A 37 -0.83 -11.29 8.73
N ALA A 38 -0.69 -9.96 8.81
CA ALA A 38 -1.60 -9.03 8.13
C ALA A 38 -1.50 -9.19 6.60
N ILE A 39 -0.28 -9.30 6.07
CA ILE A 39 -0.05 -9.54 4.64
C ILE A 39 -0.63 -10.88 4.22
N LYS A 40 -0.38 -11.94 5.00
CA LYS A 40 -0.92 -13.28 4.72
C LYS A 40 -2.45 -13.26 4.66
N ALA A 41 -3.10 -12.65 5.64
CA ALA A 41 -4.55 -12.52 5.68
C ALA A 41 -5.10 -11.79 4.43
N ALA A 42 -4.46 -10.68 4.03
CA ALA A 42 -4.84 -9.92 2.85
C ALA A 42 -4.68 -10.71 1.54
N ILE A 43 -3.60 -11.51 1.42
CA ILE A 43 -3.40 -12.40 0.27
C ILE A 43 -4.46 -13.51 0.24
N GLU A 44 -4.76 -14.13 1.38
CA GLU A 44 -5.80 -15.17 1.47
C GLU A 44 -7.19 -14.63 1.14
N GLU A 45 -7.50 -13.41 1.54
CA GLU A 45 -8.73 -12.71 1.16
C GLU A 45 -8.80 -12.46 -0.35
N ALA A 46 -7.75 -11.86 -0.94
CA ALA A 46 -7.71 -11.59 -2.37
C ALA A 46 -7.81 -12.85 -3.23
N ARG A 47 -7.24 -13.98 -2.80
CA ARG A 47 -7.36 -15.26 -3.52
C ARG A 47 -8.77 -15.84 -3.53
N LYS A 48 -9.66 -15.42 -2.62
CA LYS A 48 -11.07 -15.83 -2.61
C LYS A 48 -11.90 -15.06 -3.64
N VAL A 49 -11.40 -13.93 -4.14
CA VAL A 49 -12.03 -13.14 -5.18
C VAL A 49 -11.62 -13.68 -6.55
N THR A 50 -12.59 -14.20 -7.30
CA THR A 50 -12.36 -14.92 -8.57
C THR A 50 -12.84 -14.18 -9.81
N ASP A 51 -13.58 -13.09 -9.61
CA ASP A 51 -14.24 -12.31 -10.67
C ASP A 51 -13.58 -10.94 -10.91
N LYS A 52 -12.60 -10.56 -10.08
CA LYS A 52 -11.95 -9.24 -10.12
C LYS A 52 -10.44 -9.35 -9.87
N PRO A 53 -9.62 -8.47 -10.48
CA PRO A 53 -8.26 -8.25 -10.01
C PRO A 53 -8.26 -7.64 -8.60
N SER A 54 -7.15 -7.83 -7.86
CA SER A 54 -7.00 -7.36 -6.48
C SER A 54 -5.83 -6.38 -6.32
N LEU A 55 -6.05 -5.30 -5.55
CA LEU A 55 -5.03 -4.37 -5.07
C LEU A 55 -4.92 -4.49 -3.55
N LEU A 56 -3.74 -4.87 -3.04
CA LEU A 56 -3.43 -4.88 -1.61
C LEU A 56 -2.63 -3.62 -1.25
N MET A 57 -3.22 -2.70 -0.50
CA MET A 57 -2.57 -1.46 -0.11
C MET A 57 -1.76 -1.63 1.18
N CYS A 58 -0.53 -2.11 1.02
CA CYS A 58 0.43 -2.29 2.11
C CYS A 58 1.09 -0.97 2.50
N LYS A 59 0.89 -0.53 3.75
CA LYS A 59 1.59 0.59 4.34
C LYS A 59 2.96 0.15 4.82
N THR A 60 4.00 0.72 4.25
CA THR A 60 5.39 0.43 4.61
C THR A 60 6.13 1.71 4.99
N VAL A 61 7.33 1.52 5.55
CA VAL A 61 8.31 2.57 5.79
C VAL A 61 9.47 2.29 4.83
N ILE A 62 9.74 3.21 3.92
CA ILE A 62 10.91 3.09 3.03
C ILE A 62 12.19 3.08 3.87
N GLY A 63 13.13 2.19 3.56
CA GLY A 63 14.36 2.06 4.34
C GLY A 63 14.17 1.52 5.76
N PHE A 64 13.05 0.83 6.05
CA PHE A 64 12.80 0.20 7.35
C PHE A 64 14.01 -0.60 7.87
N GLY A 65 14.37 -0.37 9.13
CA GLY A 65 15.57 -0.93 9.76
C GLY A 65 16.76 0.03 9.78
N SER A 66 16.80 1.05 8.92
CA SER A 66 17.81 2.12 9.00
C SER A 66 17.47 3.10 10.12
N PRO A 67 18.33 3.28 11.14
CA PRO A 67 18.02 4.17 12.26
C PRO A 67 17.92 5.65 11.86
N ASN A 68 18.65 6.07 10.82
CA ASN A 68 18.77 7.47 10.43
C ASN A 68 18.12 7.82 9.08
N LYS A 69 17.74 6.81 8.28
CA LYS A 69 17.19 7.02 6.92
C LYS A 69 15.85 6.31 6.67
N ALA A 70 15.30 5.61 7.66
CA ALA A 70 13.97 5.05 7.51
C ALA A 70 12.94 6.19 7.40
N GLY A 71 12.09 6.13 6.37
CA GLY A 71 11.03 7.11 6.14
C GLY A 71 11.47 8.41 5.45
N THR A 72 12.72 8.52 5.01
CA THR A 72 13.26 9.72 4.36
C THR A 72 13.46 9.53 2.86
N HIS A 73 13.64 10.65 2.15
CA HIS A 73 14.08 10.68 0.74
C HIS A 73 15.61 10.82 0.63
N ASP A 74 16.30 11.02 1.76
CA ASP A 74 17.75 11.14 1.91
C ASP A 74 18.49 9.81 2.14
#